data_AF-A0A0V7ZYN1-F1
#
_entry.id   AF-A0A0V7ZYN1-F1
#
_cell.length_a   1.000
_cell.length_b   1.000
_cell.length_c   1.000
_cell.angle_alpha   90.00
_cell.angle_beta   90.00
_cell.angle_gamma   90.00
#
_symmetry.space_group_name_H-M   'P 1'
#
loop_
_entity.id
_entity.type
_entity.pdbx_description
1 polymer ?
#
loop_
_entity_poly.entity_id
_entity_poly.type
_entity_poly.pdbx_seq_one_letter_code
_entity_poly.pdbx_strand_id
1 'polypeptide(L)' 'MEMNSERIKIPFPFWEYLQQPVFSRQKHFIIHPQRFALIHRIEFLKKCWAKECDAKGPH' A
#
# COMPACT_ATOMS: atom_id res chain seq x y z
N MET A 1 -24.48 -16.28 -10.06
CA MET A 1 -23.52 -15.29 -10.58
C MET A 1 -22.38 -15.20 -9.57
N GLU A 2 -21.41 -16.08 -9.71
CA GLU A 2 -20.24 -16.11 -8.84
C GLU A 2 -19.10 -15.49 -9.65
N MET A 3 -18.85 -14.19 -9.43
CA MET A 3 -17.65 -13.55 -9.96
C MET A 3 -16.48 -14.09 -9.15
N ASN A 4 -15.91 -15.20 -9.62
CA ASN A 4 -14.62 -15.68 -9.19
C ASN A 4 -13.60 -14.60 -9.60
N SER A 5 -13.39 -13.63 -8.71
CA SER A 5 -12.34 -12.66 -8.84
C SER A 5 -11.05 -13.42 -8.57
N GLU A 6 -10.57 -14.12 -9.60
CA GLU A 6 -9.17 -14.48 -9.72
C GLU A 6 -8.42 -13.17 -9.55
N ARG A 7 -8.01 -12.91 -8.32
CA ARG A 7 -7.32 -11.68 -7.94
C ARG A 7 -6.08 -11.68 -8.79
N ILE A 8 -6.11 -10.90 -9.87
CA ILE A 8 -4.95 -10.63 -10.69
C ILE A 8 -3.90 -10.21 -9.67
N LYS A 9 -2.93 -11.08 -9.41
CA LYS A 9 -1.80 -10.81 -8.53
C LYS A 9 -0.92 -9.84 -9.30
N ILE A 10 -1.41 -8.62 -9.49
CA ILE A 10 -0.59 -7.53 -9.94
C ILE A 10 0.40 -7.37 -8.78
N PRO A 11 1.70 -7.68 -8.97
CA PRO A 11 2.70 -7.57 -7.90
C PRO A 11 2.90 -6.11 -7.46
N PHE A 12 2.22 -5.20 -8.15
CA PHE A 12 2.26 -3.78 -7.99
C PHE A 12 0.88 -3.26 -7.57
N PRO A 13 0.79 -2.41 -6.54
CA PRO A 13 -0.44 -1.69 -6.21
C PRO A 13 -0.69 -0.61 -7.28
N PHE A 14 -1.05 -1.05 -8.48
CA PHE A 14 -1.26 -0.20 -9.65
C PHE A 14 -2.35 0.83 -9.41
N TRP A 15 -3.40 0.42 -8.71
CA TRP A 15 -4.50 1.30 -8.37
C TRP A 15 -4.07 2.42 -7.41
N GLU A 16 -3.30 2.09 -6.37
CA GLU A 16 -2.81 3.09 -5.41
C GLU A 16 -1.77 4.03 -6.04
N TYR A 17 -1.01 3.53 -7.02
CA TYR A 17 -0.12 4.34 -7.84
C TYR A 17 -0.90 5.35 -8.69
N LEU A 18 -1.97 4.91 -9.36
CA LEU A 18 -2.78 5.80 -10.19
C LEU A 18 -3.52 6.86 -9.35
N GLN A 19 -3.87 6.53 -8.11
CA GLN A 19 -4.52 7.42 -7.15
C GLN A 19 -3.55 8.32 -6.37
N GLN A 20 -2.26 8.36 -6.76
CA GLN A 20 -1.30 9.24 -6.09
C GLN A 20 -1.79 10.69 -6.12
N PRO A 21 -1.75 11.39 -4.97
CA PRO A 21 -2.16 12.78 -4.93
C PRO A 21 -1.12 13.64 -5.65
N VAL A 22 -1.44 14.03 -6.88
CA VAL A 22 -0.54 14.77 -7.79
C VAL A 22 -0.12 16.14 -7.22
N PHE A 23 -0.90 16.69 -6.28
CA PHE A 23 -0.71 18.01 -5.70
C PHE A 23 -0.69 18.02 -4.15
N SER A 24 -0.35 16.91 -3.50
CA SER A 24 -0.25 16.90 -2.05
C SER A 24 1.05 17.57 -1.57
N ARG A 25 0.94 18.54 -0.68
CA ARG A 25 2.09 19.14 0.03
C ARG A 25 2.76 18.15 1.01
N GLN A 26 2.05 17.10 1.40
CA GLN A 26 2.48 16.12 2.40
C GLN A 26 3.08 14.86 1.78
N LYS A 27 2.66 14.48 0.57
CA LYS A 27 3.13 13.28 -0.12
C LYS A 27 3.78 13.64 -1.44
N HIS A 28 5.07 13.35 -1.56
CA HIS A 28 5.78 13.49 -2.82
C HIS A 28 5.16 12.58 -3.88
N PHE A 29 4.83 13.17 -5.03
CA PHE A 29 4.42 12.43 -6.22
C PHE A 29 5.63 11.63 -6.75
N ILE A 30 5.53 10.30 -6.73
CA ILE A 30 6.62 9.42 -7.16
C ILE A 30 6.28 8.90 -8.55
N ILE A 31 6.97 9.39 -9.57
CA ILE A 31 6.76 9.04 -10.99
C ILE A 31 7.33 7.64 -11.33
N HIS A 32 8.28 7.14 -10.55
CA HIS A 32 8.89 5.84 -10.81
C HIS A 32 8.06 4.73 -10.16
N PRO A 33 7.38 3.86 -10.93
CA PRO A 33 6.45 2.87 -10.38
C PRO A 33 7.16 1.86 -9.47
N GLN A 34 8.37 1.42 -9.81
CA GLN A 34 9.14 0.52 -8.94
C GLN A 34 9.47 1.14 -7.58
N ARG A 35 9.79 2.44 -7.56
CA ARG A 35 10.08 3.18 -6.32
C ARG A 35 8.83 3.33 -5.47
N PHE A 36 7.69 3.60 -6.09
CA PHE A 36 6.40 3.61 -5.41
C PHE A 36 6.08 2.25 -4.80
N ALA A 37 6.26 1.16 -5.54
CA ALA A 37 6.00 -0.20 -5.07
C ALA A 37 6.74 -0.53 -3.77
N LEU A 38 8.03 -0.18 -3.72
CA LEU A 38 8.88 -0.43 -2.57
C LEU A 38 8.44 0.40 -1.34
N ILE A 39 8.19 1.69 -1.54
CA ILE A 39 7.72 2.58 -0.48
C ILE A 39 6.36 2.12 0.04
N HIS A 40 5.44 1.79 -0.87
CA HIS A 40 4.12 1.31 -0.55
C HIS A 40 4.16 0.03 0.30
N ARG A 41 5.02 -0.93 -0.08
CA ARG A 41 5.23 -2.16 0.69
C ARG A 41 5.78 -1.88 2.09
N ILE A 42 6.72 -0.95 2.22
CA ILE A 42 7.26 -0.55 3.53
C ILE A 42 6.18 0.10 4.39
N GLU A 43 5.37 1.02 3.84
CA GLU A 43 4.26 1.64 4.58
C GLU A 43 3.22 0.61 5.02
N PHE A 44 2.91 -0.35 4.16
CA PHE A 44 2.00 -1.44 4.49
C PHE A 44 2.55 -2.29 5.64
N LEU A 45 3.83 -2.68 5.57
CA LEU A 45 4.49 -3.41 6.64
C LEU A 45 4.51 -2.61 7.95
N LYS A 46 4.75 -1.30 7.91
CA LYS A 46 4.68 -0.43 9.10
C LYS A 46 3.28 -0.42 9.71
N LYS A 47 2.22 -0.37 8.90
CA LYS A 47 0.82 -0.42 9.39
C LYS A 47 0.49 -1.77 10.01
N CYS A 48 0.91 -2.88 9.37
CA CYS A 48 0.77 -4.21 9.93
C CYS A 48 1.55 -4.36 11.23
N TRP A 49 2.78 -3.84 11.28
CA TRP A 49 3.61 -3.85 12.48
C TRP A 49 2.98 -3.08 13.63
N ALA A 50 2.44 -1.89 13.37
CA ALA A 50 1.71 -1.11 14.36
C ALA A 50 0.47 -1.86 14.88
N LYS A 51 -0.29 -2.50 13.98
CA LYS A 51 -1.47 -3.31 14.36
C LYS A 51 -1.12 -4.55 15.19
N GLU A 52 -0.01 -5.22 14.89
CA GLU A 52 0.44 -6.39 15.66
C GLU A 52 0.85 -5.99 17.09
N CYS A 53 1.41 -4.79 17.26
CA CYS A 53 1.67 -4.22 18.58
C CYS A 53 0.37 -3.89 19.33
N ASP A 54 -0.66 -3.35 18.66
CA ASP A 54 -1.97 -3.07 19.31
C ASP A 54 -2.72 -4.35 19.72
N ALA A 55 -2.51 -5.47 19.01
CA ALA A 55 -3.13 -6.75 19.33
C ALA A 55 -2.47 -7.46 20.54
N LYS A 56 -1.24 -7.08 20.89
CA LYS A 56 -0.56 -7.51 22.10
C LYS A 56 -0.75 -6.43 23.16
N GLY A 57 -1.89 -6.47 23.83
CA GLY A 57 -2.19 -5.59 24.97
C GLY A 57 -1.06 -5.56 26.00
N PRO A 58 -0.97 -4.49 26.82
CA PRO A 58 0.14 -4.29 27.74
C PRO A 58 0.26 -5.49 28.69
N HIS A 59 1.42 -6.13 28.67
CA HIS A 59 1.84 -7.11 29.67
C HIS A 59 2.18 -6.41 31.00
#